data_AF-A0A6P8H8K3-F1
#
_entry.id   AF-A0A6P8H8K3-F1
#
_cell.length_a   1.000
_cell.length_b   1.000
_cell.length_c   1.000
_cell.angle_alpha   90.00
_cell.angle_beta   90.00
_cell.angle_gamma   90.00
#
_symmetry.space_group_name_H-M   'P 1'
#
loop_
_entity.id
_entity.type
_entity.pdbx_description
1 polymer ?
#
loop_
_entity_poly.entity_id
_entity_poly.type
_entity_poly.pdbx_seq_one_letter_code
_entity_poly.pdbx_strand_id
1 'polypeptide(L)'
;MPANRCVVFGCNNFANKSNGISLHYSPKNKQDGDKWKRFVRLHRANFNPPGRFVVCSLHFEEKVFARALHIEGMQRRLLPRATPTIWLPEQQQETSVSDRSRRHALKNILQPAKNVEEEAEQMAANSHLEVDEVED
;
A
#
# COMPACT_ATOMS: atom_id res chain seq x y z
N MET A 1 3.68 -3.29 20.38
CA MET A 1 3.89 -2.21 19.39
C MET A 1 2.53 -1.66 18.95
N PRO A 2 2.38 -0.35 18.78
CA PRO A 2 1.17 0.24 18.22
C PRO A 2 0.90 -0.30 16.82
N ALA A 3 -0.37 -0.52 16.46
CA ALA A 3 -0.73 -0.88 15.10
C ALA A 3 -0.33 0.25 14.15
N ASN A 4 0.51 -0.06 13.16
CA ASN A 4 1.09 0.93 12.25
C ASN A 4 0.38 1.00 10.89
N ARG A 5 -0.61 0.14 10.65
CA ARG A 5 -1.30 0.00 9.36
C ARG A 5 -2.81 -0.06 9.53
N CYS A 6 -3.54 0.56 8.60
CA CYS A 6 -4.99 0.46 8.54
C CYS A 6 -5.46 -1.01 8.43
N VAL A 7 -6.51 -1.38 9.18
CA VAL A 7 -7.04 -2.77 9.15
C VAL A 7 -8.11 -3.02 8.11
N VAL A 8 -8.61 -1.96 7.45
CA VAL A 8 -9.68 -2.04 6.45
C VAL A 8 -9.19 -2.81 5.24
N PHE A 9 -9.99 -3.78 4.78
CA PHE A 9 -9.64 -4.62 3.64
C PHE A 9 -9.47 -3.76 2.37
N GLY A 10 -8.38 -3.98 1.64
CA GLY A 10 -8.00 -3.18 0.47
C GLY A 10 -7.22 -1.90 0.79
N CYS A 11 -7.13 -1.49 2.06
CA CYS A 11 -6.40 -0.29 2.44
C CYS A 11 -4.96 -0.62 2.87
N ASN A 12 -3.98 -0.05 2.16
CA ASN A 12 -2.55 -0.22 2.43
C ASN A 12 -1.92 0.96 3.17
N ASN A 13 -2.75 1.87 3.69
CA ASN A 13 -2.26 3.13 4.26
C ASN A 13 -1.59 2.95 5.63
N PHE A 14 -0.51 3.69 5.81
CA PHE A 14 0.21 3.92 7.07
C PHE A 14 0.02 5.38 7.47
N ALA A 15 0.45 5.75 8.68
CA ALA A 15 0.45 7.17 9.08
C ALA A 15 1.40 7.95 8.18
N ASN A 16 0.87 8.92 7.44
CA ASN A 16 1.62 9.82 6.57
C ASN A 16 1.12 11.25 6.78
N LYS A 17 1.90 12.05 7.51
CA LYS A 17 1.55 13.42 7.87
C LYS A 17 1.55 14.38 6.68
N SER A 18 2.45 14.19 5.69
CA SER A 18 2.52 15.05 4.51
C SER A 18 1.28 14.86 3.63
N ASN A 19 0.77 13.64 3.54
CA ASN A 19 -0.45 13.33 2.78
C ASN A 19 -1.74 13.47 3.62
N GLY A 20 -1.65 13.98 4.85
CA GLY A 20 -2.81 14.13 5.75
C GLY A 20 -3.44 12.82 6.22
N ILE A 21 -2.76 11.69 6.05
CA ILE A 21 -3.23 10.38 6.48
C ILE A 21 -2.82 10.16 7.94
N SER A 22 -3.81 10.15 8.84
CA SER A 22 -3.60 9.82 10.24
C SER A 22 -4.27 8.50 10.60
N LEU A 23 -3.71 7.79 11.59
CA LEU A 23 -4.26 6.54 12.09
C LEU A 23 -5.02 6.80 13.40
N HIS A 24 -6.26 6.30 13.46
CA HIS A 24 -7.13 6.46 14.62
C HIS A 24 -7.36 5.10 15.27
N TYR A 25 -7.12 5.03 16.58
CA TYR A 25 -7.40 3.82 17.35
C TYR A 25 -8.89 3.59 17.50
N SER A 26 -9.29 2.32 17.41
CA SER A 26 -10.62 1.89 17.80
C SER A 26 -10.92 2.35 19.22
N PRO A 27 -12.15 2.82 19.49
CA PRO A 27 -12.55 3.26 20.81
C PRO A 27 -12.31 2.17 21.87
N LYS A 28 -11.96 2.59 23.09
CA LYS A 28 -11.79 1.67 24.23
C LYS A 28 -13.14 1.13 24.73
N ASN A 29 -14.22 1.91 24.59
CA ASN A 29 -15.54 1.51 25.00
C ASN A 29 -16.08 0.42 24.06
N LYS A 30 -16.66 -0.63 24.66
CA LYS A 30 -17.14 -1.81 23.91
C LYS A 30 -18.15 -1.44 22.83
N GLN A 31 -19.10 -0.55 23.11
CA GLN A 31 -20.18 -0.20 22.17
C GLN A 31 -19.65 0.43 20.87
N ASP A 32 -18.84 1.49 20.95
CA ASP A 32 -18.33 2.13 19.73
C ASP A 32 -17.21 1.30 19.08
N GLY A 33 -16.41 0.58 19.87
CA GLY A 33 -15.46 -0.40 19.34
C GLY A 33 -16.14 -1.53 18.55
N ASP A 34 -17.31 -2.01 18.99
CA ASP A 34 -18.11 -3.02 18.28
C ASP A 34 -18.66 -2.47 16.95
N LYS A 35 -19.02 -1.17 16.88
CA LYS A 35 -19.40 -0.52 15.61
C LYS A 35 -18.24 -0.50 14.61
N TRP A 36 -17.04 -0.13 15.05
CA TRP A 36 -15.86 -0.15 14.20
C TRP A 36 -15.51 -1.57 13.74
N LYS A 37 -15.61 -2.56 14.64
CA LYS A 37 -15.43 -3.97 14.29
C LYS A 37 -16.45 -4.43 13.24
N ARG A 38 -17.72 -4.04 13.40
CA ARG A 38 -18.78 -4.37 12.44
C ARG A 38 -18.45 -3.80 11.05
N PHE A 39 -18.04 -2.54 10.98
CA PHE A 39 -17.60 -1.92 9.74
C PHE A 39 -16.48 -2.71 9.05
N VAL A 40 -15.41 -3.06 9.77
CA VAL A 40 -14.30 -3.84 9.19
C VAL A 40 -14.75 -5.24 8.74
N ARG A 41 -15.65 -5.87 9.51
CA ARG A 41 -16.18 -7.21 9.20
C ARG A 41 -17.03 -7.27 7.94
N LEU A 42 -17.56 -6.14 7.46
CA LEU A 42 -18.29 -6.09 6.18
C LEU A 42 -17.43 -6.61 5.01
N HIS A 43 -16.12 -6.36 5.05
CA HIS A 43 -15.20 -6.74 3.97
C HIS A 43 -14.05 -7.66 4.43
N ARG A 44 -14.00 -8.00 5.72
CA ARG A 44 -12.98 -8.90 6.30
C ARG A 44 -13.63 -9.90 7.24
N ALA A 45 -14.00 -11.05 6.68
CA ALA A 45 -14.55 -12.16 7.46
C ALA A 45 -13.61 -12.54 8.63
N ASN A 46 -14.20 -12.97 9.74
CA ASN A 46 -13.49 -13.42 10.95
C ASN A 46 -12.53 -12.39 11.57
N PHE A 47 -12.72 -11.09 11.31
CA PHE A 47 -11.92 -10.05 11.96
C PHE A 47 -12.18 -10.02 13.48
N ASN A 48 -11.20 -10.50 14.27
CA ASN A 48 -11.23 -10.52 15.73
C ASN A 48 -9.86 -10.10 16.32
N PRO A 49 -9.55 -8.80 16.35
CA PRO A 49 -8.26 -8.33 16.84
C PRO A 49 -8.13 -8.58 18.36
N PRO A 50 -6.95 -8.99 18.87
CA PRO A 50 -6.73 -9.25 20.30
C PRO A 50 -6.73 -7.98 21.15
N GLY A 51 -6.76 -6.79 20.53
CA GLY A 51 -6.76 -5.51 21.23
C GLY A 51 -7.28 -4.38 20.34
N ARG A 52 -6.89 -3.15 20.64
CA ARG A 52 -7.23 -1.99 19.81
C ARG A 52 -6.53 -2.09 18.46
N PHE A 53 -7.26 -1.73 17.41
CA PHE A 53 -6.79 -1.67 16.04
C PHE A 53 -6.86 -0.23 15.53
N VAL A 54 -6.32 0.04 14.35
CA VAL A 54 -6.33 1.39 13.77
C VAL A 54 -7.00 1.42 12.39
N VAL A 55 -7.69 2.52 12.13
CA VAL A 55 -8.32 2.85 10.85
C VAL A 55 -7.78 4.22 10.42
N CYS A 56 -7.41 4.38 9.14
CA CYS A 56 -6.90 5.67 8.67
C CYS A 56 -8.01 6.70 8.46
N SER A 57 -7.64 7.98 8.41
CA SER A 57 -8.55 9.12 8.28
C SER A 57 -9.45 9.06 7.03
N LEU A 58 -9.04 8.39 5.95
CA LEU A 58 -9.80 8.28 4.71
C LEU A 58 -11.10 7.47 4.84
N HIS A 59 -11.27 6.70 5.92
CA HIS A 59 -12.49 5.92 6.16
C HIS A 59 -13.56 6.69 6.94
N PHE A 60 -13.30 7.96 7.26
CA PHE A 60 -14.20 8.83 8.01
C PHE A 60 -14.60 10.02 7.14
N GLU A 61 -15.86 10.41 7.24
CA GLU A 61 -16.33 11.66 6.63
C GLU A 61 -15.65 12.89 7.27
N GLU A 62 -15.43 13.93 6.48
CA GLU A 62 -14.74 15.14 6.98
C GLU A 62 -15.46 15.81 8.15
N LYS A 63 -16.80 15.72 8.17
CA LYS A 63 -17.67 16.31 9.20
C LYS A 63 -17.50 15.68 10.58
N VAL A 64 -16.95 14.46 10.68
CA VAL A 64 -16.76 13.79 11.98
C VAL A 64 -15.41 14.10 12.62
N PHE A 65 -14.65 15.02 12.04
CA PHE A 65 -13.44 15.57 12.63
C PHE A 65 -13.73 16.89 13.33
N ALA A 66 -13.09 17.12 14.48
CA ALA A 66 -13.21 18.37 15.24
C ALA A 66 -12.69 19.61 14.48
N ARG A 67 -11.94 19.40 13.39
CA ARG A 67 -11.55 20.45 12.45
C ARG A 67 -11.80 19.94 11.05
N ALA A 68 -12.31 20.83 10.19
CA ALA A 68 -12.59 20.53 8.79
C ALA A 68 -11.30 20.42 7.95
N LEU A 69 -10.30 21.27 8.23
CA LEU A 69 -9.05 21.32 7.46
C LEU A 69 -7.93 20.51 8.12
N HIS A 70 -7.13 19.87 7.27
CA HIS A 70 -5.85 19.28 7.65
C HIS A 70 -4.82 20.40 7.88
N ILE A 71 -4.00 20.24 8.92
CA ILE A 71 -2.86 21.13 9.18
C ILE A 71 -1.63 20.23 9.26
N GLU A 72 -0.61 20.56 8.45
CA GLU A 72 0.61 19.78 8.38
C GLU A 72 1.24 19.61 9.78
N GLY A 73 1.74 18.41 10.07
CA GLY A 73 2.31 18.06 11.37
C GLY A 73 1.28 17.75 12.47
N MET A 74 0.00 18.12 12.32
CA MET A 74 -1.03 17.92 13.34
C MET A 74 -2.01 16.81 12.99
N GLN A 75 -2.16 15.81 13.88
CA GLN A 75 -3.15 14.76 13.71
C GLN A 75 -4.58 15.31 13.90
N ARG A 76 -5.47 15.04 12.94
CA ARG A 76 -6.90 15.36 13.06
C ARG A 76 -7.51 14.56 14.21
N ARG A 77 -8.41 15.18 14.98
CA ARG A 77 -9.13 14.51 16.07
C ARG A 77 -10.54 14.16 15.62
N LEU A 78 -10.93 12.91 15.84
CA LEU A 78 -12.31 12.46 15.64
C LEU A 78 -13.20 13.02 16.75
N LEU A 79 -14.43 13.36 16.40
CA LEU A 79 -15.48 13.66 17.37
C LEU A 79 -15.76 12.41 18.23
N PRO A 80 -16.26 12.59 19.47
CA PRO A 80 -16.69 11.47 20.30
C PRO A 80 -17.69 10.60 19.54
N ARG A 81 -17.52 9.27 19.64
CA ARG A 81 -18.41 8.27 19.04
C ARG A 81 -18.43 8.24 17.51
N ALA A 82 -17.54 8.97 16.84
CA ALA A 82 -17.37 8.86 15.39
C ALA A 82 -17.05 7.42 14.97
N THR A 83 -17.65 6.98 13.88
CA THR A 83 -17.46 5.66 13.30
C THR A 83 -17.02 5.76 11.85
N PRO A 84 -16.16 4.85 11.36
CA PRO A 84 -15.84 4.81 9.95
C PRO A 84 -17.08 4.46 9.14
N THR A 85 -17.26 5.14 8.02
CA THR A 85 -18.40 4.98 7.10
C THR A 85 -17.96 4.73 5.66
N ILE A 86 -16.72 5.09 5.31
CA ILE A 86 -16.20 5.00 3.94
C ILE A 86 -15.31 3.77 3.82
N TRP A 87 -15.68 2.79 2.99
CA TRP A 87 -14.87 1.58 2.79
C TRP A 87 -13.64 1.82 1.91
N LEU A 88 -13.83 2.24 0.65
CA LEU A 88 -12.75 2.63 -0.25
C LEU A 88 -12.99 4.08 -0.68
N PRO A 89 -12.10 5.01 -0.30
CA PRO A 89 -12.22 6.40 -0.75
C PRO A 89 -12.06 6.47 -2.27
N GLU A 90 -12.87 7.32 -2.92
CA GLU A 90 -12.89 7.57 -4.38
C GLU A 90 -11.47 7.76 -4.96
N GLN A 91 -10.59 8.44 -4.21
CA GLN A 91 -9.21 8.75 -4.59
C GLN A 91 -8.27 7.54 -4.71
N GLN A 92 -8.72 6.32 -4.42
CA GLN A 92 -7.97 5.08 -4.67
C GLN A 92 -8.49 4.28 -5.88
N GLN A 93 -9.56 4.73 -6.54
CA GLN A 93 -10.09 4.09 -7.73
C GLN A 93 -9.31 4.47 -9.00
N GLU A 94 -8.69 5.66 -9.02
CA GLU A 94 -7.86 6.11 -10.13
C GLU A 94 -6.37 6.01 -9.78
N THR A 95 -5.67 5.09 -10.43
CA THR A 95 -4.20 4.97 -10.48
C THR A 95 -3.47 4.50 -9.20
N SER A 96 -3.39 3.19 -8.99
CA SER A 96 -2.08 2.64 -8.58
C SER A 96 -1.90 1.22 -9.14
N VAL A 97 -1.23 1.13 -10.28
CA VAL A 97 -0.50 -0.09 -10.61
C VAL A 97 0.35 -0.42 -9.39
N SER A 98 0.09 -1.57 -8.78
CA SER A 98 0.79 -1.96 -7.55
C SER A 98 2.31 -1.90 -7.78
N ASP A 99 3.09 -1.60 -6.75
CA ASP A 99 4.56 -1.66 -6.87
C ASP A 99 5.04 -3.01 -7.40
N ARG A 100 4.30 -4.08 -7.11
CA ARG A 100 4.56 -5.41 -7.67
C ARG A 100 4.32 -5.46 -9.18
N SER A 101 3.22 -4.89 -9.66
CA SER A 101 2.92 -4.77 -11.09
C SER A 101 3.98 -3.91 -11.79
N ARG A 102 4.40 -2.80 -11.16
CA ARG A 102 5.50 -1.95 -11.67
C ARG A 102 6.82 -2.72 -11.75
N ARG A 103 7.20 -3.44 -10.69
CA ARG A 103 8.41 -4.28 -10.67
C ARG A 103 8.35 -5.38 -11.73
N HIS A 104 7.19 -6.01 -11.91
CA HIS A 104 6.99 -7.04 -12.92
C HIS A 104 7.14 -6.48 -14.33
N ALA A 105 6.53 -5.33 -14.60
CA ALA A 105 6.68 -4.63 -15.89
C ALA A 105 8.14 -4.26 -16.16
N LEU A 106 8.84 -3.68 -15.17
CA LEU A 106 10.27 -3.34 -15.30
C LEU A 106 11.14 -4.58 -15.53
N LYS A 107 10.87 -5.69 -14.84
CA LYS A 107 11.59 -6.95 -15.05
C LYS A 107 11.39 -7.48 -16.48
N ASN A 108 10.15 -7.47 -16.97
CA ASN A 108 9.83 -7.93 -18.31
C ASN A 108 10.46 -7.07 -19.42
N ILE A 109 10.67 -5.77 -19.18
CA ILE A 109 11.32 -4.86 -20.14
C ILE A 109 12.85 -5.00 -20.13
N LEU A 110 13.46 -5.21 -18.96
CA LEU A 110 14.93 -5.31 -18.83
C LEU A 110 15.49 -6.69 -19.17
N GLN A 111 14.71 -7.76 -19.02
CA GLN A 111 15.13 -9.12 -19.39
C GLN A 111 15.53 -9.29 -20.86
N PRO A 112 14.76 -8.81 -21.85
CA PRO A 112 15.17 -8.93 -23.25
C PRO A 112 16.45 -8.16 -23.57
N ALA A 113 16.70 -7.00 -22.94
CA ALA A 113 17.93 -6.22 -23.17
C ALA A 113 19.19 -6.95 -22.68
N LYS A 114 19.12 -7.59 -21.51
CA LYS A 114 20.24 -8.35 -20.95
C LYS A 114 20.59 -9.59 -21.77
N ASN A 115 19.57 -10.28 -22.28
CA ASN A 115 19.78 -11.46 -23.11
C ASN A 115 20.46 -11.09 -24.45
N VAL A 116 20.14 -9.92 -25.02
CA VAL A 116 20.78 -9.43 -26.25
C VAL A 116 22.25 -9.05 -26.02
N GLU A 117 22.57 -8.45 -24.88
CA GLU A 117 23.96 -8.12 -24.51
C GLU A 117 24.79 -9.40 -24.27
N GLU A 118 24.23 -10.40 -23.55
CA GLU A 118 24.88 -11.70 -23.34
C GLU A 118 25.07 -12.48 -24.65
N GLU A 119 24.08 -12.48 -25.55
CA GLU A 119 24.19 -13.12 -26.86
C GLU A 119 25.25 -12.43 -27.74
N ALA A 120 25.33 -11.10 -27.73
CA ALA A 120 26.36 -10.36 -28.48
C ALA A 120 27.78 -10.61 -27.95
N GLU A 121 27.94 -10.69 -26.63
CA GLU A 121 29.22 -10.98 -25.98
C GLU A 121 29.66 -12.43 -26.20
N GLN A 122 28.72 -13.39 -26.23
CA GLN A 122 28.98 -14.78 -26.58
C GLN A 122 29.32 -14.97 -28.07
N MET A 123 28.69 -14.22 -28.97
CA MET A 123 29.05 -14.24 -30.40
C MET A 123 30.44 -13.63 -30.66
N ALA A 124 30.80 -12.57 -29.93
CA ALA A 124 32.14 -11.98 -29.99
C ALA A 124 33.22 -12.89 -29.38
N ALA A 125 32.88 -13.69 -28.37
CA ALA A 125 33.78 -14.67 -27.79
C ALA A 125 33.97 -15.90 -28.69
N ASN A 126 32.92 -16.36 -29.37
CA ASN A 126 33.00 -17.51 -30.28
C ASN A 126 33.72 -17.21 -31.61
N SER A 127 33.76 -15.95 -32.06
CA SER A 127 34.49 -15.58 -33.28
C SER A 127 36.01 -15.49 -33.10
N HIS A 128 36.53 -15.64 -31.88
CA HIS A 128 37.98 -15.60 -31.58
C HIS A 128 38.66 -16.98 -31.67
N LEU A 129 37.95 -18.05 -32.04
CA LEU A 129 38.48 -19.43 -32.11
C LEU A 129 38.60 -20.00 -33.54
N GLU A 130 38.35 -19.23 -34.60
CA GLU A 130 38.40 -19.71 -36.01
C GLU A 130 39.65 -19.27 -36.80
N VAL A 131 40.76 -18.91 -36.14
CA VAL A 131 42.05 -18.64 -36.80
C VAL A 131 43.17 -19.36 -36.08
N ASP A 132 43.25 -20.69 -36.24
CA ASP A 132 44.49 -21.46 -36.16
C ASP A 132 44.20 -22.91 -36.59
N GLU A 133 43.98 -23.10 -37.89
CA GLU A 133 44.33 -24.36 -38.56
C GLU A 133 44.37 -24.11 -40.07
N VAL A 134 45.59 -24.08 -40.61
CA VAL A 134 46.07 -24.58 -41.91
C VAL A 134 47.26 -23.72 -42.33
N GLU A 135 48.47 -24.23 -42.10
CA GLU A 135 49.57 -24.10 -43.07
C GLU A 135 50.51 -25.31 -42.89
N ASP A 136 50.77 -25.99 -44.01
CA ASP A 136 51.66 -27.14 -44.23
C ASP A 136 53.15 -26.80 -44.04
#